data_AF-A0A949GV21-F1
#
_entry.id   AF-A0A949GV21-F1
#
_cell.length_a   1.000
_cell.length_b   1.000
_cell.length_c   1.000
_cell.angle_alpha   90.00
_cell.angle_beta   90.00
_cell.angle_gamma   90.00
#
_symmetry.space_group_name_H-M   'P 1'
#
loop_
_entity.id
_entity.type
_entity.pdbx_description
1 polymer ?
#
loop_
_entity_poly.entity_id
_entity_poly.type
_entity_poly.pdbx_seq_one_letter_code
_entity_poly.pdbx_strand_id
1 'polypeptide(L)'
;MLNDFMKSPVALIVGVPILFLLVVALVGFVPQFFVQPKYDFVYIDPSSPDYYMREERVSVSSGRLLVGSSTEAGSVEVRFRRFNTDTWESMPISVEVAQALSYDPSFIAPDGYEVSHVERGGGGVSRFFFVGSSYSNGSIIKKGVVSRPLPITLLPRYYGGSQFVGWVIE
;
A
#
# COMPACT_ATOMS: atom_id res chain seq x y z
N MET A 1 -16.08 -13.07 43.17
CA MET A 1 -15.28 -13.90 42.22
C MET A 1 -14.18 -13.11 41.53
N LEU A 2 -14.45 -12.07 40.73
CA LEU A 2 -13.37 -11.29 40.07
C LEU A 2 -12.44 -10.58 41.08
N ASN A 3 -13.01 -10.04 42.16
CA ASN A 3 -12.27 -9.32 43.21
C ASN A 3 -11.38 -10.22 44.09
N ASP A 4 -11.67 -11.51 44.19
CA ASP A 4 -10.85 -12.45 44.97
C ASP A 4 -9.69 -13.01 44.13
N PHE A 5 -9.91 -13.16 42.83
CA PHE A 5 -8.87 -13.50 41.87
C PHE A 5 -7.78 -12.42 41.84
N MET A 6 -8.14 -11.13 41.79
CA MET A 6 -7.20 -9.99 41.76
C MET A 6 -6.32 -9.84 43.03
N LYS A 7 -6.67 -10.51 44.13
CA LYS A 7 -5.88 -10.52 45.38
C LYS A 7 -4.88 -11.66 45.46
N SER A 8 -4.97 -12.63 44.55
CA SER A 8 -4.05 -13.76 44.49
C SER A 8 -2.74 -13.35 43.82
N PRO A 9 -1.57 -13.60 44.45
CA PRO A 9 -0.27 -13.39 43.81
C PRO A 9 -0.16 -14.11 42.46
N VAL A 10 -0.82 -15.27 42.33
CA VAL A 10 -0.84 -16.08 41.10
C VAL A 10 -1.58 -15.38 39.97
N ALA A 11 -2.70 -14.71 40.27
CA ALA A 11 -3.45 -13.96 39.26
C ALA A 11 -2.66 -12.78 38.72
N LEU A 12 -1.80 -12.16 39.54
CA LEU A 12 -0.93 -11.08 39.12
C LEU A 12 0.24 -11.60 38.27
N ILE A 13 0.85 -12.72 38.67
CA ILE A 13 1.94 -13.38 37.94
C ILE A 13 1.50 -13.88 36.56
N VAL A 14 0.29 -14.44 36.45
CA VAL A 14 -0.22 -15.02 35.19
C VAL A 14 -1.06 -14.01 34.39
N GLY A 15 -1.86 -13.21 35.07
CA GLY A 15 -2.81 -12.28 34.45
C GLY A 15 -2.12 -11.09 33.77
N VAL A 16 -1.04 -10.55 34.35
CA VAL A 16 -0.32 -9.41 33.75
C VAL A 16 0.33 -9.79 32.40
N PRO A 17 1.07 -10.91 32.27
CA PRO A 17 1.60 -11.34 30.98
C PRO A 17 0.52 -11.63 29.94
N ILE A 18 -0.59 -12.28 30.32
CA ILE A 18 -1.69 -12.56 29.39
C ILE A 18 -2.34 -11.25 28.92
N LEU A 19 -2.59 -10.31 29.84
CA LEU A 19 -3.14 -9.00 29.49
C LEU A 19 -2.19 -8.24 28.57
N PHE A 20 -0.88 -8.29 28.83
CA PHE A 20 0.12 -7.69 27.97
C PHE A 20 0.08 -8.27 26.55
N LEU A 21 0.00 -9.60 26.41
CA LEU A 21 -0.14 -10.26 25.11
C LEU A 21 -1.43 -9.84 24.39
N LEU A 22 -2.55 -9.74 25.11
CA LEU A 22 -3.81 -9.27 24.54
C LEU A 22 -3.71 -7.81 24.07
N VAL A 23 -3.10 -6.93 24.85
CA VAL A 23 -2.88 -5.53 24.45
C VAL A 23 -1.97 -5.45 23.22
N VAL A 24 -0.87 -6.19 23.20
CA VAL A 24 0.03 -6.24 22.04
C VAL A 24 -0.69 -6.76 20.79
N ALA A 25 -1.49 -7.82 20.93
CA ALA A 25 -2.29 -8.35 19.84
C ALA A 25 -3.34 -7.34 19.34
N LEU A 26 -4.05 -6.68 20.26
CA LEU A 26 -5.01 -5.64 19.89
C LEU A 26 -4.32 -4.50 19.14
N VAL A 27 -3.21 -3.96 19.64
CA VAL A 27 -2.55 -2.83 18.98
C VAL A 27 -1.91 -3.23 17.64
N GLY A 28 -1.41 -4.45 17.50
CA GLY A 28 -0.83 -4.93 16.23
C GLY A 28 -1.88 -5.28 15.16
N PHE A 29 -2.99 -5.91 15.54
CA PHE A 29 -3.96 -6.47 14.59
C PHE A 29 -5.23 -5.64 14.41
N VAL A 30 -5.57 -4.73 15.31
CA VAL A 30 -6.81 -3.93 15.19
C VAL A 30 -6.70 -2.82 14.13
N PRO A 31 -5.60 -2.06 14.03
CA PRO A 31 -5.52 -0.93 13.09
C PRO A 31 -5.76 -1.31 11.62
N GLN A 32 -5.37 -2.52 11.21
CA GLN A 32 -5.54 -3.00 9.83
C GLN A 32 -7.01 -3.17 9.42
N PHE A 33 -7.93 -3.46 10.34
CA PHE A 33 -9.37 -3.59 10.02
C PHE A 33 -10.04 -2.24 9.74
N PHE A 34 -9.40 -1.14 10.17
CA PHE A 34 -9.87 0.23 9.96
C PHE A 34 -9.29 0.89 8.70
N VAL A 35 -8.45 0.18 7.94
CA VAL A 35 -7.96 0.62 6.63
C VAL A 35 -8.90 0.07 5.56
N GLN A 36 -9.86 0.90 5.14
CA GLN A 36 -10.87 0.59 4.14
C GLN A 36 -10.92 1.72 3.10
N PRO A 37 -9.92 1.82 2.21
CA PRO A 37 -9.98 2.76 1.10
C PRO A 37 -11.16 2.42 0.19
N LYS A 38 -11.80 3.44 -0.37
CA LYS A 38 -12.93 3.30 -1.30
C LYS A 38 -12.50 3.27 -2.76
N TYR A 39 -11.27 3.71 -3.02
CA TYR A 39 -10.75 3.89 -4.36
C TYR A 39 -9.64 2.88 -4.60
N ASP A 40 -9.73 2.20 -5.73
CA ASP A 40 -8.63 1.42 -6.26
C ASP A 40 -7.55 2.34 -6.84
N PHE A 41 -6.36 1.80 -7.05
CA PHE A 41 -5.31 2.53 -7.75
C PHE A 41 -4.65 1.67 -8.81
N VAL A 42 -4.09 2.34 -9.81
CA VAL A 42 -3.31 1.70 -10.86
C VAL A 42 -1.83 1.98 -10.64
N TYR A 43 -1.02 0.99 -10.97
CA TYR A 43 0.43 1.09 -10.95
C TYR A 43 1.05 0.34 -12.13
N ILE A 44 2.27 0.70 -12.48
CA ILE A 44 3.03 0.05 -13.56
C ILE A 44 3.66 -1.22 -13.03
N ASP A 45 3.51 -2.33 -13.76
CA ASP A 45 4.06 -3.63 -13.39
C ASP A 45 5.61 -3.57 -13.38
N PRO A 46 6.28 -4.12 -12.34
CA PRO A 46 7.75 -4.09 -12.28
C PRO A 46 8.40 -4.89 -13.41
N SER A 47 7.69 -5.88 -13.96
CA SER A 47 8.17 -6.66 -15.11
C SER A 47 8.04 -5.92 -16.44
N SER A 48 7.34 -4.77 -16.49
CA SER A 48 7.20 -3.98 -17.72
C SER A 48 8.59 -3.59 -18.25
N PRO A 49 8.94 -3.92 -19.51
CA PRO A 49 10.29 -3.70 -20.02
C PRO A 49 10.62 -2.21 -20.14
N ASP A 50 11.92 -1.91 -20.23
CA ASP A 50 12.52 -0.57 -20.24
C ASP A 50 12.11 0.35 -19.09
N TYR A 51 12.73 0.07 -17.95
CA TYR A 51 12.69 0.93 -16.78
C TYR A 51 13.06 2.39 -17.09
N TYR A 52 14.08 2.64 -17.92
CA TYR A 52 14.56 3.99 -18.24
C TYR A 52 13.60 4.82 -19.11
N MET A 53 12.77 4.17 -19.94
CA MET A 53 11.82 4.87 -20.83
C MET A 53 10.41 4.98 -20.26
N ARG A 54 10.14 4.36 -19.11
CA ARG A 54 8.82 4.41 -18.45
C ARG A 54 8.41 5.83 -18.08
N GLU A 55 9.38 6.67 -17.68
CA GLU A 55 9.14 8.03 -17.22
C GLU A 55 8.68 8.98 -18.33
N GLU A 56 9.18 8.76 -19.55
CA GLU A 56 8.84 9.56 -20.74
C GLU A 56 7.53 9.09 -21.38
N ARG A 57 7.14 7.83 -21.17
CA ARG A 57 6.04 7.20 -21.88
C ARG A 57 4.74 7.16 -21.12
N VAL A 58 4.74 7.29 -19.79
CA VAL A 58 3.51 7.28 -18.99
C VAL A 58 3.36 8.57 -18.20
N SER A 59 2.30 9.31 -18.50
CA SER A 59 1.89 10.49 -17.73
C SER A 59 0.39 10.50 -17.53
N VAL A 60 -0.07 11.12 -16.43
CA VAL A 60 -1.48 11.41 -16.22
C VAL A 60 -1.67 12.90 -16.46
N SER A 61 -2.51 13.25 -17.43
CA SER A 61 -2.84 14.63 -17.76
C SER A 61 -4.35 14.79 -17.85
N SER A 62 -4.88 15.82 -17.20
CA SER A 62 -6.33 16.08 -17.13
C SER A 62 -7.14 14.85 -16.68
N GLY A 63 -6.59 14.11 -15.72
CA GLY A 63 -7.21 12.90 -15.17
C GLY A 63 -7.27 11.71 -16.13
N ARG A 64 -6.50 11.72 -17.22
CA ARG A 64 -6.41 10.59 -18.17
C ARG A 64 -4.97 10.12 -18.34
N LEU A 65 -4.82 8.83 -18.59
CA LEU A 65 -3.54 8.21 -18.88
C LEU A 65 -3.11 8.51 -20.32
N LEU A 66 -1.94 9.11 -20.47
CA LEU A 66 -1.26 9.28 -21.74
C LEU A 66 -0.12 8.26 -21.80
N VAL A 67 -0.19 7.38 -22.81
CA VAL A 67 0.84 6.36 -23.06
C VAL A 67 1.51 6.66 -24.40
N GLY A 68 2.81 6.95 -24.37
CA GLY A 68 3.62 7.23 -25.56
C GLY A 68 3.89 5.98 -26.39
N SER A 69 3.58 6.04 -27.68
CA SER A 69 3.96 5.02 -28.68
C SER A 69 5.44 5.16 -29.04
N SER A 70 6.20 4.06 -28.98
CA SER A 70 7.54 4.01 -29.57
C SER A 70 7.41 3.61 -31.04
N THR A 71 8.00 4.41 -31.91
CA THR A 71 8.13 4.15 -33.35
C THR A 71 9.30 3.23 -33.70
N GLU A 72 10.10 2.79 -32.72
CA GLU A 72 11.23 1.90 -32.96
C GLU A 72 10.81 0.42 -33.01
N ALA A 73 11.43 -0.34 -33.91
CA ALA A 73 11.19 -1.76 -34.16
C ALA A 73 11.60 -2.60 -32.94
N GLY A 74 10.68 -2.68 -31.98
CA GLY A 74 10.89 -3.32 -30.68
C GLY A 74 9.91 -2.76 -29.66
N SER A 75 8.62 -2.68 -30.03
CA SER A 75 7.57 -2.07 -29.22
C SER A 75 7.40 -2.80 -27.88
N VAL A 76 8.13 -2.34 -26.88
CA VAL A 76 7.92 -2.72 -25.49
C VAL A 76 6.58 -2.14 -25.03
N GLU A 77 5.62 -3.03 -24.77
CA GLU A 77 4.31 -2.68 -24.25
C GLU A 77 4.38 -2.45 -22.74
N VAL A 78 3.85 -1.31 -22.28
CA VAL A 78 3.80 -0.98 -20.86
C VAL A 78 2.72 -1.83 -20.21
N ARG A 79 3.08 -2.56 -19.15
CA ARG A 79 2.13 -3.40 -18.41
C ARG A 79 1.60 -2.66 -17.18
N PHE A 80 0.28 -2.66 -17.02
CA PHE A 80 -0.41 -2.03 -15.90
C PHE A 80 -1.07 -3.08 -15.00
N ARG A 81 -1.19 -2.74 -13.71
CA ARG A 81 -1.96 -3.51 -12.74
C ARG A 81 -2.86 -2.58 -11.95
N ARG A 82 -4.08 -3.03 -11.66
CA ARG A 82 -5.02 -2.39 -10.74
C ARG A 82 -4.93 -3.11 -9.40
N PHE A 83 -4.73 -2.35 -8.33
CA PHE A 83 -4.85 -2.84 -6.97
C PHE A 83 -6.29 -2.66 -6.50
N ASN A 84 -6.96 -3.76 -6.19
CA ASN A 84 -8.29 -3.76 -5.62
C ASN A 84 -8.20 -3.62 -4.10
N THR A 85 -8.78 -2.56 -3.57
CA THR A 85 -8.68 -2.21 -2.15
C THR A 85 -9.64 -3.01 -1.26
N ASP A 86 -10.71 -3.57 -1.83
CA ASP A 86 -11.64 -4.45 -1.13
C ASP A 86 -11.06 -5.86 -0.93
N THR A 87 -10.46 -6.44 -1.98
CA THR A 87 -9.88 -7.79 -1.94
C THR A 87 -8.42 -7.79 -1.49
N TRP A 88 -7.75 -6.63 -1.51
CA TRP A 88 -6.33 -6.46 -1.22
C TRP A 88 -5.40 -7.17 -2.22
N GLU A 89 -5.84 -7.31 -3.47
CA GLU A 89 -5.15 -8.03 -4.52
C GLU A 89 -4.85 -7.16 -5.74
N SER A 90 -3.86 -7.55 -6.53
CA SER A 90 -3.50 -6.85 -7.78
C SER A 90 -3.85 -7.66 -9.00
N MET A 91 -4.57 -7.07 -9.95
CA MET A 91 -4.95 -7.70 -11.20
C MET A 91 -4.32 -6.98 -12.39
N PRO A 92 -3.82 -7.70 -13.41
CA PRO A 92 -3.33 -7.08 -14.64
C PRO A 92 -4.49 -6.42 -15.39
N ILE A 93 -4.22 -5.26 -16.00
CA ILE A 93 -5.17 -4.56 -16.88
C ILE A 93 -4.49 -4.23 -18.20
N SER A 94 -5.24 -4.21 -19.30
CA SER A 94 -4.71 -3.84 -20.61
C SER A 94 -4.49 -2.32 -20.70
N VAL A 95 -3.71 -1.88 -21.68
CA VAL A 95 -3.44 -0.46 -21.91
C VAL A 95 -4.72 0.29 -22.27
N GLU A 96 -5.60 -0.32 -23.06
CA GLU A 96 -6.88 0.27 -23.47
C GLU A 96 -7.80 0.49 -22.28
N VAL A 97 -7.88 -0.50 -21.38
CA VAL A 97 -8.63 -0.38 -20.12
C VAL A 97 -8.02 0.71 -19.26
N ALA A 98 -6.68 0.72 -19.12
CA ALA A 98 -6.01 1.75 -18.34
C ALA A 98 -6.23 3.17 -18.91
N GLN A 99 -6.30 3.33 -20.23
CA GLN A 99 -6.56 4.63 -20.88
C GLN A 99 -8.02 5.08 -20.79
N ALA A 100 -8.96 4.15 -20.64
CA ALA A 100 -10.38 4.46 -20.49
C ALA A 100 -10.75 4.96 -19.09
N LEU A 101 -9.90 4.73 -18.08
CA LEU A 101 -10.14 5.15 -16.70
C LEU A 101 -9.81 6.63 -16.46
N SER A 102 -10.45 7.21 -15.44
CA SER A 102 -10.09 8.51 -14.89
C SER A 102 -9.23 8.36 -13.64
N TYR A 103 -8.22 9.22 -13.51
CA TYR A 103 -7.21 9.14 -12.46
C TYR A 103 -7.07 10.43 -11.66
N ASP A 104 -6.86 10.29 -10.36
CA ASP A 104 -6.18 11.28 -9.53
C ASP A 104 -4.72 10.82 -9.31
N PRO A 105 -3.71 11.52 -9.88
CA PRO A 105 -2.30 11.15 -9.72
C PRO A 105 -1.74 11.48 -8.33
N SER A 106 -2.52 12.11 -7.46
CA SER A 106 -2.15 12.37 -6.07
C SER A 106 -1.84 11.07 -5.33
N PHE A 107 -0.81 11.08 -4.49
CA PHE A 107 -0.55 9.97 -3.56
C PHE A 107 -1.64 9.86 -2.47
N ILE A 108 -2.51 10.87 -2.35
CA ILE A 108 -3.65 10.92 -1.43
C ILE A 108 -4.93 10.76 -2.25
N ALA A 109 -5.70 9.72 -1.94
CA ALA A 109 -7.00 9.44 -2.52
C ALA A 109 -8.04 10.51 -2.14
N PRO A 110 -9.15 10.62 -2.90
CA PRO A 110 -10.25 11.53 -2.56
C PRO A 110 -10.87 11.26 -1.18
N ASP A 111 -10.79 10.03 -0.66
CA ASP A 111 -11.25 9.67 0.68
C ASP A 111 -10.17 9.86 1.78
N GLY A 112 -9.01 10.41 1.44
CA GLY A 112 -7.94 10.79 2.35
C GLY A 112 -6.97 9.67 2.73
N TYR A 113 -7.02 8.52 2.05
CA TYR A 113 -5.98 7.49 2.19
C TYR A 113 -4.74 7.85 1.38
N GLU A 114 -3.56 7.72 1.98
CA GLU A 114 -2.28 8.02 1.35
C GLU A 114 -1.52 6.72 1.06
N VAL A 115 -1.07 6.55 -0.18
CA VAL A 115 -0.07 5.56 -0.55
C VAL A 115 1.30 6.17 -0.30
N SER A 116 2.07 5.54 0.59
CA SER A 116 3.42 6.03 0.93
C SER A 116 4.45 4.92 0.90
N HIS A 117 5.67 5.30 0.51
CA HIS A 117 6.83 4.42 0.57
C HIS A 117 7.43 4.47 1.97
N VAL A 118 7.71 3.30 2.56
CA VAL A 118 8.40 3.23 3.85
C VAL A 118 9.89 3.18 3.59
N GLU A 119 10.55 4.33 3.65
CA GLU A 119 12.01 4.38 3.62
C GLU A 119 12.60 3.79 4.90
N ARG A 120 13.77 3.14 4.78
CA ARG A 120 14.61 2.73 5.92
C ARG A 120 14.85 3.94 6.82
N GLY A 121 14.11 4.08 7.92
CA GLY A 121 14.33 5.18 8.87
C GLY A 121 13.15 6.12 9.17
N GLY A 122 11.98 6.01 8.50
CA GLY A 122 10.75 6.76 8.87
C GLY A 122 9.97 6.27 10.12
N GLY A 123 9.96 7.07 11.20
CA GLY A 123 9.39 6.79 12.52
C GLY A 123 7.87 6.89 12.62
N GLY A 124 7.22 5.85 13.12
CA GLY A 124 5.80 5.83 13.46
C GLY A 124 5.48 4.69 14.43
N VAL A 125 4.31 4.75 15.07
CA VAL A 125 3.80 3.67 15.95
C VAL A 125 3.72 2.31 15.25
N SER A 126 3.70 2.31 13.90
CA SER A 126 3.84 1.12 13.07
C SER A 126 5.19 0.40 13.18
N ARG A 127 6.20 0.98 13.84
CA ARG A 127 7.45 0.27 14.17
C ARG A 127 7.40 -0.51 15.47
N PHE A 128 6.61 -0.03 16.43
CA PHE A 128 6.64 -0.55 17.80
C PHE A 128 5.82 -1.83 17.97
N PHE A 129 4.76 -2.00 17.18
CA PHE A 129 3.81 -3.12 17.34
C PHE A 129 3.86 -4.16 16.22
N PHE A 130 4.59 -3.89 15.14
CA PHE A 130 4.76 -4.82 14.02
C PHE A 130 6.06 -5.62 14.21
N VAL A 131 6.09 -6.40 15.28
CA VAL A 131 7.16 -7.37 15.54
C VAL A 131 6.93 -8.55 14.60
N GLY A 132 7.58 -8.57 13.43
CA GLY A 132 7.65 -9.81 12.64
C GLY A 132 7.96 -9.72 11.15
N SER A 133 7.81 -8.59 10.47
CA SER A 133 8.13 -8.54 9.03
C SER A 133 9.49 -7.91 8.81
N SER A 134 10.47 -8.76 8.50
CA SER A 134 11.81 -8.41 8.05
C SER A 134 11.82 -7.17 7.15
N TYR A 135 12.64 -6.21 7.56
CA TYR A 135 13.06 -5.01 6.85
C TYR A 135 13.18 -5.20 5.34
N SER A 136 12.13 -4.88 4.59
CA SER A 136 12.21 -4.73 3.13
C SER A 136 11.48 -3.45 2.73
N ASN A 137 12.03 -2.76 1.73
CA ASN A 137 11.44 -1.57 1.15
C ASN A 137 10.02 -1.93 0.69
N GLY A 138 9.02 -1.29 1.28
CA GLY A 138 7.62 -1.67 1.11
C GLY A 138 6.72 -0.46 1.04
N SER A 139 5.52 -0.65 0.50
CA SER A 139 4.50 0.39 0.44
C SER A 139 3.42 0.14 1.46
N ILE A 140 2.86 1.23 1.98
CA ILE A 140 1.73 1.19 2.91
C ILE A 140 0.63 2.08 2.39
N ILE A 141 -0.61 1.73 2.74
CA ILE A 141 -1.73 2.67 2.72
C ILE A 141 -1.97 3.12 4.15
N LYS A 142 -2.10 4.43 4.37
CA LYS A 142 -2.35 5.01 5.70
C LYS A 142 -3.39 6.11 5.65
N LYS A 143 -4.04 6.35 6.79
CA LYS A 143 -4.92 7.50 7.02
C LYS A 143 -4.85 7.88 8.50
N GLY A 144 -4.25 9.03 8.79
CA GLY A 144 -3.96 9.42 10.17
C GLY A 144 -3.04 8.41 10.86
N VAL A 145 -3.51 7.80 11.96
CA VAL A 145 -2.73 6.85 12.78
C VAL A 145 -2.86 5.39 12.34
N VAL A 146 -3.80 5.07 11.43
CA VAL A 146 -3.98 3.71 10.93
C VAL A 146 -3.21 3.51 9.64
N SER A 147 -2.57 2.36 9.51
CA SER A 147 -1.81 1.97 8.32
C SER A 147 -1.90 0.47 8.07
N ARG A 148 -1.87 0.08 6.81
CA ARG A 148 -1.83 -1.33 6.38
C ARG A 148 -0.75 -1.52 5.30
N PRO A 149 0.12 -2.54 5.42
CA PRO A 149 1.10 -2.85 4.40
C PRO A 149 0.43 -3.35 3.12
N LEU A 150 0.94 -2.87 1.99
CA LEU A 150 0.58 -3.37 0.68
C LEU A 150 1.39 -4.65 0.37
N PRO A 151 0.79 -5.65 -0.28
CA PRO A 151 1.50 -6.85 -0.74
C PRO A 151 2.32 -6.58 -2.02
N ILE A 152 2.58 -5.31 -2.31
CA ILE A 152 3.33 -4.81 -3.47
C ILE A 152 4.27 -3.70 -3.01
N THR A 153 5.43 -3.59 -3.67
CA THR A 153 6.38 -2.51 -3.42
C THR A 153 6.30 -1.49 -4.54
N LEU A 154 5.66 -0.36 -4.26
CA LEU A 154 5.68 0.83 -5.10
C LEU A 154 6.97 1.59 -4.83
N LEU A 155 7.80 1.74 -5.87
CA LEU A 155 9.03 2.50 -5.83
C LEU A 155 8.78 3.92 -6.36
N PRO A 156 9.55 4.91 -5.84
CA PRO A 156 9.61 6.21 -6.49
C PRO A 156 10.00 6.06 -7.96
N ARG A 157 9.57 7.03 -8.78
CA ARG A 157 9.75 7.07 -10.24
C ARG A 157 11.18 6.68 -10.67
N TYR A 158 12.18 7.15 -9.90
CA TYR A 158 13.62 6.97 -10.13
C TYR A 158 14.25 5.64 -9.65
N TYR A 159 13.49 4.61 -9.21
CA TYR A 159 14.08 3.39 -8.61
C TYR A 159 13.80 2.00 -9.24
N GLY A 160 13.26 1.89 -10.45
CA GLY A 160 13.27 0.59 -11.15
C GLY A 160 11.96 -0.16 -11.14
N GLY A 161 11.07 0.18 -10.21
CA GLY A 161 10.03 -0.73 -9.73
C GLY A 161 8.61 -0.30 -10.07
N SER A 162 7.67 -0.85 -9.30
CA SER A 162 6.26 -0.55 -9.50
C SER A 162 5.99 0.92 -9.27
N GLN A 163 5.50 1.62 -10.28
CA GLN A 163 5.29 3.06 -10.21
C GLN A 163 3.80 3.33 -10.02
N PHE A 164 3.45 4.09 -8.98
CA PHE A 164 2.09 4.57 -8.78
C PHE A 164 1.66 5.47 -9.95
N VAL A 165 0.50 5.19 -10.54
CA VAL A 165 -0.09 6.00 -11.62
C VAL A 165 -1.11 6.98 -11.05
N GLY A 166 -2.02 6.48 -10.21
CA GLY A 166 -3.09 7.27 -9.65
C GLY A 166 -4.23 6.42 -9.08
N TRP A 167 -5.07 7.05 -8.27
CA TRP A 167 -6.34 6.51 -7.82
C TRP A 167 -7.36 6.55 -8.95
N VAL A 168 -8.15 5.50 -9.09
CA VAL A 168 -9.22 5.40 -10.09
C VAL A 168 -10.44 6.13 -9.55
N ILE A 169 -10.87 7.22 -10.17
CA ILE A 169 -11.91 8.12 -9.61
C ILE A 169 -13.30 8.02 -10.24
N GLU A 170 -13.44 7.22 -11.31
CA GLU A 170 -14.68 6.99 -12.12
C GLU A 170 -15.51 8.23 -12.50
#